data_AF-A0A967WDQ5-F1
#
_entry.id   AF-A0A967WDQ5-F1
#
_cell.length_a   1.000
_cell.length_b   1.000
_cell.length_c   1.000
_cell.angle_alpha   90.00
_cell.angle_beta   90.00
_cell.angle_gamma   90.00
#
_symmetry.space_group_name_H-M   'P 1'
#
loop_
_entity.id
_entity.type
_entity.pdbx_description
1 polymer ?
#
loop_
_entity_poly.entity_id
_entity_poly.type
_entity_poly.pdbx_seq_one_letter_code
_entity_poly.pdbx_strand_id
1 'polypeptide(L)'
;MDRAIIIRVRNWLTNPQVPWLESMVDSHPGSLWLVGNEPDCIWQDNLLPEHYAHVYREIHTVIKGRDPTALVSPGGIVQPTPLRLLWLEQVLSAYQAAYGEQMPVDVWNIHNAILREARGDWGADIPPGFDDINVGVWREVQDNDNLDIFKAQIWAFRQWMADRGYAGKPLIVSEFGILMPVEYGFDLERVNAFMDDTFQFLAGAEDVT
;
A
#
# COMPACT_ATOMS: atom_id res chain seq x y z
N MET A 1 -8.33 7.60 17.05
CA MET A 1 -8.06 7.93 15.64
C MET A 1 -9.37 7.67 14.95
N ASP A 2 -10.09 8.74 14.63
CA ASP A 2 -11.53 8.61 14.34
C ASP A 2 -11.80 8.63 12.83
N ARG A 3 -10.76 8.88 12.02
CA ARG A 3 -10.82 8.93 10.55
C ARG A 3 -9.45 8.75 9.90
N ALA A 4 -9.44 8.06 8.76
CA ALA A 4 -8.35 8.05 7.79
C ALA A 4 -8.83 8.71 6.50
N ILE A 5 -8.04 9.61 5.93
CA ILE A 5 -8.38 10.36 4.72
C ILE A 5 -7.40 9.97 3.62
N ILE A 6 -7.92 9.51 2.50
CA ILE A 6 -7.11 9.14 1.34
C ILE A 6 -6.99 10.30 0.35
N ILE A 7 -5.78 10.52 -0.16
CA ILE A 7 -5.49 11.47 -1.23
C ILE A 7 -5.07 10.66 -2.45
N ARG A 8 -5.85 10.74 -3.55
CA ARG A 8 -5.46 10.11 -4.83
C ARG A 8 -4.32 10.89 -5.46
N VAL A 9 -3.27 10.20 -5.90
CA VAL A 9 -2.03 10.85 -6.36
C VAL A 9 -1.78 10.76 -7.87
N ARG A 10 -2.59 10.03 -8.63
CA ARG A 10 -2.40 9.79 -10.09
C ARG A 10 -1.98 11.03 -10.89
N ASN A 11 -2.68 12.15 -10.66
CA ASN A 11 -2.49 13.38 -11.43
C ASN A 11 -1.78 14.49 -10.63
N TRP A 12 -1.18 14.16 -9.49
CA TRP A 12 -0.65 15.18 -8.59
C TRP A 12 0.49 15.99 -9.23
N LEU A 13 1.39 15.33 -9.96
CA LEU A 13 2.50 16.00 -10.65
C LEU A 13 2.04 17.00 -11.72
N THR A 14 0.91 16.74 -12.38
CA THR A 14 0.41 17.59 -13.47
C THR A 14 -0.62 18.61 -13.00
N ASN A 15 -1.28 18.37 -11.86
CA ASN A 15 -2.31 19.24 -11.32
C ASN A 15 -2.35 19.18 -9.77
N PRO A 16 -1.33 19.72 -9.09
CA PRO A 16 -1.23 19.65 -7.64
C PRO A 16 -2.36 20.45 -6.98
N GLN A 17 -3.06 19.84 -6.03
CA GLN A 17 -4.22 20.43 -5.36
C GLN A 17 -3.85 21.02 -3.99
N VAL A 18 -2.72 21.75 -3.90
CA VAL A 18 -2.18 22.24 -2.61
C VAL A 18 -3.18 23.08 -1.81
N PRO A 19 -3.87 24.11 -2.38
CA PRO A 19 -4.82 24.90 -1.59
C PRO A 19 -5.99 24.09 -1.04
N TRP A 20 -6.44 23.08 -1.79
CA TRP A 20 -7.48 22.16 -1.32
C TRP A 20 -6.95 21.28 -0.18
N LEU A 21 -5.74 20.73 -0.33
CA LEU A 21 -5.10 19.91 0.69
C LEU A 21 -4.91 20.68 2.00
N GLU A 22 -4.42 21.91 1.93
CA GLU A 22 -4.28 22.79 3.11
C GLU A 22 -5.61 23.00 3.83
N SER A 23 -6.67 23.34 3.10
CA SER A 23 -8.03 23.49 3.65
C SER A 23 -8.55 22.20 4.29
N MET A 24 -8.27 21.05 3.66
CA MET A 24 -8.63 19.74 4.18
C MET A 24 -7.86 19.42 5.47
N VAL A 25 -6.57 19.73 5.56
CA VAL A 25 -5.77 19.54 6.78
C VAL A 25 -6.27 20.45 7.90
N ASP A 26 -6.48 21.73 7.62
CA ASP A 26 -6.97 22.73 8.59
C ASP A 26 -8.34 22.35 9.20
N SER A 27 -9.19 21.66 8.43
CA SER A 27 -10.50 21.19 8.89
C SER A 27 -10.48 19.79 9.53
N HIS A 28 -9.35 19.07 9.43
CA HIS A 28 -9.22 17.70 9.91
C HIS A 28 -7.96 17.47 10.78
N PRO A 29 -7.75 18.25 11.86
CA PRO A 29 -6.55 18.13 12.69
C PRO A 29 -6.44 16.74 13.35
N GLY A 30 -5.21 16.27 13.52
CA GLY A 30 -4.86 14.99 14.13
C GLY A 30 -5.24 13.75 13.31
N SER A 31 -5.64 13.92 12.04
CA SER A 31 -6.11 12.80 11.22
C SER A 31 -4.98 11.95 10.67
N LEU A 32 -5.31 10.71 10.29
CA LEU A 32 -4.44 9.86 9.46
C LEU A 32 -4.67 10.19 7.98
N TRP A 33 -3.59 10.37 7.24
CA TRP A 33 -3.60 10.63 5.80
C TRP A 33 -2.92 9.48 5.04
N LEU A 34 -3.64 8.88 4.10
CA LEU A 34 -3.13 7.85 3.20
C LEU A 34 -2.79 8.51 1.86
N VAL A 35 -1.51 8.63 1.56
CA VAL A 35 -1.01 9.38 0.40
C VAL A 35 -0.94 8.47 -0.81
N GLY A 36 -2.09 8.21 -1.40
CA GLY A 36 -2.26 7.39 -2.59
C GLY A 36 -3.01 6.09 -2.33
N ASN A 37 -3.45 5.47 -3.42
CA ASN A 37 -4.06 4.16 -3.45
C ASN A 37 -3.45 3.33 -4.58
N GLU A 38 -2.69 2.30 -4.24
CA GLU A 38 -2.00 1.41 -5.17
C GLU A 38 -1.24 2.20 -6.25
N PRO A 39 -0.31 3.11 -5.86
CA PRO A 39 0.54 3.80 -6.82
C PRO A 39 1.39 2.83 -7.65
N ASP A 40 1.62 1.62 -7.13
CA ASP A 40 2.31 0.51 -7.77
C ASP A 40 1.41 -0.32 -8.72
N CYS A 41 0.20 0.14 -9.05
CA CYS A 41 -0.71 -0.53 -9.98
C CYS A 41 -1.13 0.37 -11.14
N ILE A 42 -1.00 -0.14 -12.37
CA ILE A 42 -1.34 0.60 -13.60
C ILE A 42 -2.83 0.98 -13.69
N TRP A 43 -3.69 0.25 -12.98
CA TRP A 43 -5.14 0.47 -12.94
C TRP A 43 -5.56 1.51 -11.89
N GLN A 44 -4.65 1.90 -10.99
CA GLN A 44 -4.90 2.77 -9.84
C GLN A 44 -4.02 4.01 -9.90
N ASP A 45 -3.41 4.46 -8.82
CA ASP A 45 -2.70 5.72 -8.88
C ASP A 45 -1.57 5.72 -9.91
N ASN A 46 -0.92 4.58 -10.18
CA ASN A 46 -0.04 4.37 -11.34
C ASN A 46 1.08 5.42 -11.44
N LEU A 47 2.02 5.39 -10.50
CA LEU A 47 3.20 6.22 -10.53
C LEU A 47 4.46 5.36 -10.65
N LEU A 48 5.47 5.90 -11.35
CA LEU A 48 6.83 5.41 -11.23
C LEU A 48 7.34 5.66 -9.80
N PRO A 49 8.25 4.82 -9.27
CA PRO A 49 8.77 4.97 -7.91
C PRO A 49 9.32 6.37 -7.60
N GLU A 50 10.11 6.95 -8.51
CA GLU A 50 10.73 8.27 -8.37
C GLU A 50 9.71 9.41 -8.37
N HIS A 51 8.67 9.28 -9.19
CA HIS A 51 7.55 10.22 -9.23
C HIS A 51 6.75 10.16 -7.94
N TYR A 52 6.46 8.95 -7.45
CA TYR A 52 5.75 8.77 -6.20
C TYR A 52 6.53 9.33 -5.01
N ALA A 53 7.85 9.14 -4.95
CA ALA A 53 8.70 9.74 -3.91
C ALA A 53 8.58 11.27 -3.86
N HIS A 54 8.51 11.92 -5.03
CA HIS A 54 8.36 13.37 -5.13
C HIS A 54 6.97 13.85 -4.69
N VAL A 55 5.92 13.17 -5.14
CA VAL A 55 4.54 13.48 -4.74
C VAL A 55 4.35 13.27 -3.23
N TYR A 56 4.89 12.17 -2.69
CA TYR A 56 4.83 11.90 -1.27
C TYR A 56 5.54 12.99 -0.46
N ARG A 57 6.73 13.44 -0.88
CA ARG A 57 7.44 14.56 -0.23
C ARG A 57 6.57 15.81 -0.16
N GLU A 58 5.98 16.22 -1.27
CA GLU A 58 5.20 17.45 -1.34
C GLU A 58 3.98 17.40 -0.42
N ILE A 59 3.17 16.35 -0.56
CA ILE A 59 1.96 16.15 0.24
C ILE A 59 2.29 16.04 1.73
N HIS A 60 3.30 15.23 2.09
CA HIS A 60 3.75 15.09 3.46
C HIS A 60 4.18 16.45 4.05
N THR A 61 4.94 17.25 3.29
CA THR A 61 5.41 18.57 3.74
C THR A 61 4.25 19.52 3.98
N VAL A 62 3.25 19.56 3.09
CA VAL A 62 2.06 20.39 3.27
C VAL A 62 1.28 19.97 4.52
N ILE A 63 1.02 18.66 4.67
CA ILE A 63 0.27 18.14 5.83
C ILE A 63 0.98 18.48 7.13
N LYS A 64 2.28 18.15 7.26
CA LYS A 64 3.04 18.39 8.49
C LYS A 64 3.26 19.87 8.78
N GLY A 65 3.33 20.71 7.74
CA GLY A 65 3.46 22.17 7.91
C GLY A 65 2.19 22.83 8.43
N ARG A 66 1.02 22.28 8.09
CA ARG A 66 -0.30 22.76 8.53
C ARG A 66 -0.70 22.15 9.88
N ASP A 67 -0.47 20.84 10.04
CA ASP A 67 -0.79 20.09 11.25
C ASP A 67 0.33 19.11 11.62
N PRO A 68 1.22 19.50 12.56
CA PRO A 68 2.28 18.62 13.06
C PRO A 68 1.76 17.37 13.78
N THR A 69 0.49 17.33 14.20
CA THR A 69 -0.12 16.20 14.91
C THR A 69 -0.74 15.16 13.98
N ALA A 70 -0.90 15.49 12.69
CA ALA A 70 -1.37 14.56 11.68
C ALA A 70 -0.43 13.36 11.54
N LEU A 71 -0.99 12.19 11.26
CA LEU A 71 -0.24 10.98 10.93
C LEU A 71 -0.27 10.79 9.41
N VAL A 72 0.87 10.50 8.81
CA VAL A 72 1.01 10.35 7.35
C VAL A 72 1.52 8.96 7.01
N SER A 73 0.83 8.33 6.07
CA SER A 73 1.15 7.02 5.52
C SER A 73 1.35 7.11 4.01
N PRO A 74 2.36 6.43 3.43
CA PRO A 74 2.43 6.20 2.00
C PRO A 74 1.18 5.48 1.49
N GLY A 75 0.92 5.48 0.19
CA GLY A 75 -0.23 4.78 -0.38
C GLY A 75 -0.05 3.28 -0.27
N GLY A 76 -1.13 2.57 0.05
CA GLY A 76 -1.11 1.12 0.14
C GLY A 76 -0.72 0.50 -1.21
N ILE A 77 0.22 -0.44 -1.19
CA ILE A 77 0.52 -1.30 -2.34
C ILE A 77 -0.55 -2.39 -2.47
N VAL A 78 -0.81 -2.89 -3.69
CA VAL A 78 -1.84 -3.93 -3.94
C VAL A 78 -1.67 -5.17 -3.06
N GLN A 79 -0.42 -5.63 -2.93
CA GLN A 79 -0.06 -6.85 -2.22
C GLN A 79 1.45 -6.88 -1.91
N PRO A 80 1.88 -7.32 -0.72
CA PRO A 80 3.30 -7.50 -0.36
C PRO A 80 4.02 -8.64 -1.08
N THR A 81 4.18 -8.55 -2.38
CA THR A 81 4.97 -9.49 -3.20
C THR A 81 6.40 -8.99 -3.36
N PRO A 82 7.37 -9.86 -3.72
CA PRO A 82 8.76 -9.43 -3.93
C PRO A 82 8.90 -8.26 -4.92
N LEU A 83 8.10 -8.24 -5.99
CA LEU A 83 8.18 -7.19 -7.00
C LEU A 83 7.62 -5.84 -6.51
N ARG A 84 6.54 -5.85 -5.73
CA ARG A 84 5.95 -4.62 -5.15
C ARG A 84 6.76 -4.09 -3.96
N LEU A 85 7.38 -4.97 -3.18
CA LEU A 85 8.38 -4.58 -2.18
C LEU A 85 9.60 -3.93 -2.84
N LEU A 86 10.05 -4.43 -4.00
CA LEU A 86 11.10 -3.79 -4.78
C LEU A 86 10.65 -2.43 -5.36
N TRP A 87 9.38 -2.27 -5.76
CA TRP A 87 8.83 -0.97 -6.14
C TRP A 87 8.95 0.04 -4.99
N LEU A 88 8.57 -0.36 -3.77
CA LEU A 88 8.75 0.48 -2.57
C LEU A 88 10.22 0.77 -2.25
N GLU A 89 11.13 -0.18 -2.45
CA GLU A 89 12.57 0.08 -2.29
C GLU A 89 13.08 1.15 -3.25
N GLN A 90 12.58 1.15 -4.49
CA GLN A 90 12.92 2.20 -5.46
C GLN A 90 12.34 3.56 -5.05
N VAL A 91 11.15 3.59 -4.44
CA VAL A 91 10.58 4.83 -3.85
C VAL A 91 11.51 5.34 -2.75
N LEU A 92 11.88 4.49 -1.79
CA LEU A 92 12.76 4.88 -0.67
C LEU A 92 14.12 5.37 -1.17
N SER A 93 14.69 4.69 -2.16
CA SER A 93 15.98 5.05 -2.77
C SER A 93 15.89 6.39 -3.50
N ALA A 94 14.83 6.61 -4.28
CA ALA A 94 14.60 7.87 -4.97
C ALA A 94 14.39 9.04 -3.99
N TYR A 95 13.67 8.81 -2.89
CA TYR A 95 13.48 9.81 -1.84
C TYR A 95 14.81 10.20 -1.19
N GLN A 96 15.61 9.22 -0.78
CA GLN A 96 16.93 9.44 -0.18
C GLN A 96 17.87 10.16 -1.15
N ALA A 97 17.86 9.80 -2.43
CA ALA A 97 18.70 10.44 -3.45
C ALA A 97 18.28 11.90 -3.71
N ALA A 98 16.98 12.19 -3.73
CA ALA A 98 16.46 13.52 -4.00
C ALA A 98 16.57 14.48 -2.80
N TYR A 99 16.39 13.97 -1.57
CA TYR A 99 16.22 14.82 -0.38
C TYR A 99 17.28 14.62 0.70
N GLY A 100 18.18 13.63 0.55
CA GLY A 100 19.29 13.42 1.48
C GLY A 100 18.89 12.85 2.83
N GLU A 101 17.63 12.44 3.01
CA GLU A 101 17.12 11.89 4.28
C GLU A 101 16.19 10.69 4.05
N GLN A 102 16.03 9.88 5.10
CA GLN A 102 15.11 8.75 5.10
C GLN A 102 13.66 9.26 4.93
N MET A 103 12.87 8.57 4.11
CA MET A 103 11.47 8.94 3.91
C MET A 103 10.70 8.90 5.24
N PRO A 104 10.12 10.02 5.71
CA PRO A 104 9.38 10.07 6.95
C PRO A 104 8.04 9.33 6.77
N VAL A 105 7.74 8.42 7.69
CA VAL A 105 6.50 7.65 7.71
C VAL A 105 6.04 7.52 9.16
N ASP A 106 4.80 7.88 9.46
CA ASP A 106 4.24 7.70 10.81
C ASP A 106 3.64 6.30 10.96
N VAL A 107 2.92 5.86 9.93
CA VAL A 107 2.18 4.60 9.86
C VAL A 107 2.35 4.02 8.45
N TRP A 108 2.48 2.71 8.31
CA TRP A 108 2.39 2.06 7.00
C TRP A 108 0.97 1.53 6.77
N ASN A 109 0.47 1.61 5.55
CA ASN A 109 -0.71 0.85 5.12
C ASN A 109 -0.40 0.04 3.87
N ILE A 110 -1.11 -1.07 3.72
CA ILE A 110 -1.03 -1.97 2.57
C ILE A 110 -2.43 -2.48 2.23
N HIS A 111 -2.59 -2.93 0.99
CA HIS A 111 -3.61 -3.90 0.67
C HIS A 111 -2.99 -5.30 0.73
N ASN A 112 -3.81 -6.31 0.99
CA ASN A 112 -3.34 -7.70 1.07
C ASN A 112 -4.13 -8.58 0.10
N ALA A 113 -4.21 -8.13 -1.16
CA ALA A 113 -4.80 -8.93 -2.22
C ALA A 113 -3.96 -10.20 -2.49
N ILE A 114 -4.58 -11.19 -3.12
CA ILE A 114 -3.91 -12.41 -3.58
C ILE A 114 -4.13 -12.54 -5.09
N LEU A 115 -3.36 -11.78 -5.86
CA LEU A 115 -3.52 -11.64 -7.30
C LEU A 115 -2.26 -12.04 -8.05
N ARG A 116 -2.44 -12.47 -9.30
CA ARG A 116 -1.37 -12.76 -10.23
C ARG A 116 -0.65 -11.48 -10.65
N GLU A 117 0.66 -11.56 -10.80
CA GLU A 117 1.50 -10.53 -11.42
C GLU A 117 2.02 -11.06 -12.75
N ALA A 118 1.25 -10.84 -13.81
CA ALA A 118 1.65 -11.15 -15.17
C ALA A 118 1.14 -10.05 -16.09
N ARG A 119 2.02 -9.58 -16.99
CA ARG A 119 1.75 -8.41 -17.84
C ARG A 119 0.58 -8.68 -18.78
N GLY A 120 -0.45 -7.83 -18.72
CA GLY A 120 -1.61 -7.94 -19.61
C GLY A 120 -2.49 -9.17 -19.37
N ASP A 121 -2.34 -9.83 -18.22
CA ASP A 121 -3.20 -10.92 -17.78
C ASP A 121 -4.16 -10.45 -16.65
N TRP A 122 -5.00 -11.33 -16.13
CA TRP A 122 -5.82 -11.03 -14.96
C TRP A 122 -4.95 -10.81 -13.71
N GLY A 123 -5.47 -10.05 -12.76
CA GLY A 123 -4.83 -9.80 -11.47
C GLY A 123 -4.26 -8.39 -11.35
N ALA A 124 -3.09 -8.28 -10.74
CA ALA A 124 -2.51 -7.01 -10.32
C ALA A 124 -1.61 -6.36 -11.39
N ASP A 125 -1.29 -7.09 -12.47
CA ASP A 125 -0.30 -6.74 -13.49
C ASP A 125 1.10 -6.47 -12.89
N ILE A 126 2.04 -6.03 -13.72
CA ILE A 126 3.40 -5.63 -13.34
C ILE A 126 3.39 -4.15 -12.90
N PRO A 127 4.03 -3.80 -11.76
CA PRO A 127 4.11 -2.42 -11.31
C PRO A 127 4.77 -1.48 -12.32
N PRO A 128 4.42 -0.18 -12.33
CA PRO A 128 5.10 0.82 -13.15
C PRO A 128 6.59 0.89 -12.83
N GLY A 129 7.44 1.05 -13.85
CA GLY A 129 8.90 1.11 -13.70
C GLY A 129 9.62 -0.24 -13.86
N PHE A 130 8.88 -1.30 -14.19
CA PHE A 130 9.43 -2.64 -14.43
C PHE A 130 9.12 -3.15 -15.84
N ASP A 131 9.39 -2.34 -16.85
CA ASP A 131 9.02 -2.61 -18.25
C ASP A 131 9.65 -3.89 -18.82
N ASP A 132 10.84 -4.25 -18.33
CA ASP A 132 11.56 -5.46 -18.73
C ASP A 132 11.06 -6.75 -18.04
N ILE A 133 10.13 -6.64 -17.10
CA ILE A 133 9.55 -7.78 -16.38
C ILE A 133 8.17 -8.11 -16.97
N ASN A 134 7.94 -9.40 -17.25
CA ASN A 134 6.65 -9.89 -17.74
C ASN A 134 5.87 -10.72 -16.71
N VAL A 135 6.56 -11.28 -15.71
CA VAL A 135 5.96 -12.12 -14.66
C VAL A 135 6.65 -11.81 -13.33
N GLY A 136 5.84 -11.49 -12.32
CA GLY A 136 6.22 -11.37 -10.91
C GLY A 136 5.83 -12.64 -10.14
N VAL A 137 5.03 -12.51 -9.08
CA VAL A 137 4.43 -13.70 -8.46
C VAL A 137 3.35 -14.30 -9.35
N TRP A 138 3.43 -15.61 -9.57
CA TRP A 138 2.37 -16.36 -10.24
C TRP A 138 1.32 -16.83 -9.22
N ARG A 139 0.05 -16.52 -9.48
CA ARG A 139 -1.12 -17.00 -8.71
C ARG A 139 -2.14 -17.59 -9.66
N GLU A 140 -2.84 -18.62 -9.19
CA GLU A 140 -4.04 -19.13 -9.82
C GLU A 140 -5.29 -18.50 -9.20
N VAL A 141 -6.41 -18.56 -9.93
CA VAL A 141 -7.70 -18.04 -9.45
C VAL A 141 -8.06 -18.65 -8.10
N GLN A 142 -7.75 -19.93 -7.89
CA GLN A 142 -8.06 -20.65 -6.65
C GLN A 142 -7.16 -20.29 -5.46
N ASP A 143 -6.12 -19.46 -5.65
CA ASP A 143 -5.29 -18.97 -4.54
C ASP A 143 -5.95 -17.79 -3.79
N ASN A 144 -7.05 -17.23 -4.30
CA ASN A 144 -7.62 -15.97 -3.81
C ASN A 144 -8.08 -15.98 -2.34
N ASP A 145 -8.29 -17.16 -1.77
CA ASP A 145 -8.66 -17.39 -0.37
C ASP A 145 -7.60 -18.20 0.40
N ASN A 146 -6.37 -18.25 -0.10
CA ASN A 146 -5.31 -19.00 0.54
C ASN A 146 -4.77 -18.24 1.76
N LEU A 147 -5.13 -18.72 2.95
CA LEU A 147 -4.76 -18.12 4.23
C LEU A 147 -3.24 -18.09 4.48
N ASP A 148 -2.49 -19.08 4.00
CA ASP A 148 -1.03 -19.11 4.18
C ASP A 148 -0.35 -18.02 3.35
N ILE A 149 -0.85 -17.77 2.13
CA ILE A 149 -0.41 -16.64 1.31
C ILE A 149 -0.72 -15.32 2.00
N PHE A 150 -1.95 -15.17 2.51
CA PHE A 150 -2.36 -13.97 3.24
C PHE A 150 -1.39 -13.65 4.39
N LYS A 151 -1.12 -14.64 5.25
CA LYS A 151 -0.20 -14.50 6.40
C LYS A 151 1.23 -14.21 5.95
N ALA A 152 1.72 -14.91 4.94
CA ALA A 152 3.08 -14.74 4.44
C ALA A 152 3.33 -13.31 3.93
N GLN A 153 2.34 -12.70 3.26
CA GLN A 153 2.45 -11.32 2.79
C GLN A 153 2.51 -10.31 3.95
N ILE A 154 1.71 -10.50 5.00
CA ILE A 154 1.81 -9.66 6.21
C ILE A 154 3.22 -9.74 6.81
N TRP A 155 3.73 -10.95 7.03
CA TRP A 155 5.06 -11.11 7.63
C TRP A 155 6.20 -10.63 6.71
N ALA A 156 6.08 -10.81 5.40
CA ALA A 156 7.03 -10.25 4.44
C ALA A 156 7.07 -8.73 4.54
N PHE A 157 5.92 -8.07 4.65
CA PHE A 157 5.87 -6.61 4.81
C PHE A 157 6.45 -6.16 6.16
N ARG A 158 6.14 -6.87 7.26
CA ARG A 158 6.70 -6.56 8.60
C ARG A 158 8.22 -6.70 8.62
N GLN A 159 8.76 -7.77 8.02
CA GLN A 159 10.20 -7.94 7.88
C GLN A 159 10.81 -6.84 7.01
N TRP A 160 10.18 -6.53 5.88
CA TRP A 160 10.62 -5.44 5.00
C TRP A 160 10.66 -4.10 5.76
N MET A 161 9.65 -3.78 6.57
CA MET A 161 9.66 -2.60 7.42
C MET A 161 10.85 -2.59 8.38
N ALA A 162 11.09 -3.72 9.08
CA ALA A 162 12.17 -3.82 10.06
C ALA A 162 13.55 -3.58 9.42
N ASP A 163 13.80 -4.23 8.28
CA ASP A 163 15.05 -4.14 7.53
C ASP A 163 15.36 -2.72 7.00
N ARG A 164 14.33 -1.88 6.76
CA ARG A 164 14.49 -0.48 6.31
C ARG A 164 14.36 0.55 7.44
N GLY A 165 14.46 0.12 8.70
CA GLY A 165 14.43 1.02 9.86
C GLY A 165 13.04 1.55 10.20
N TYR A 166 11.99 0.86 9.77
CA TYR A 166 10.59 1.15 10.10
C TYR A 166 10.01 0.17 11.12
N ALA A 167 10.85 -0.62 11.79
CA ALA A 167 10.45 -1.48 12.91
C ALA A 167 9.64 -0.70 13.97
N GLY A 168 8.62 -1.34 14.55
CA GLY A 168 7.78 -0.75 15.59
C GLY A 168 6.77 0.30 15.10
N LYS A 169 6.78 0.69 13.83
CA LYS A 169 5.71 1.52 13.26
C LYS A 169 4.43 0.69 13.07
N PRO A 170 3.24 1.26 13.29
CA PRO A 170 2.00 0.56 13.01
C PRO A 170 1.88 0.18 11.53
N LEU A 171 1.30 -0.99 11.27
CA LEU A 171 0.88 -1.45 9.95
C LEU A 171 -0.65 -1.56 9.92
N ILE A 172 -1.27 -0.94 8.92
CA ILE A 172 -2.70 -1.04 8.64
C ILE A 172 -2.89 -1.89 7.39
N VAL A 173 -3.83 -2.84 7.43
CA VAL A 173 -4.33 -3.49 6.21
C VAL A 173 -5.63 -2.78 5.85
N SER A 174 -5.58 -1.87 4.89
CA SER A 174 -6.74 -1.03 4.53
C SER A 174 -7.72 -1.73 3.60
N GLU A 175 -7.25 -2.68 2.79
CA GLU A 175 -8.09 -3.50 1.92
C GLU A 175 -7.57 -4.94 1.83
N PHE A 176 -8.49 -5.90 1.92
CA PHE A 176 -8.26 -7.30 1.55
C PHE A 176 -9.61 -8.00 1.40
N GLY A 177 -9.59 -9.17 0.74
CA GLY A 177 -10.76 -10.02 0.54
C GLY A 177 -10.57 -10.91 -0.67
N ILE A 178 -11.62 -11.65 -1.02
CA ILE A 178 -11.66 -12.46 -2.23
C ILE A 178 -12.17 -11.57 -3.37
N LEU A 179 -11.35 -11.45 -4.42
CA LEU A 179 -11.58 -10.62 -5.61
C LEU A 179 -12.08 -11.44 -6.81
N MET A 180 -12.41 -12.72 -6.58
CA MET A 180 -12.90 -13.64 -7.60
C MET A 180 -14.40 -13.90 -7.42
N PRO A 181 -15.19 -13.90 -8.51
CA PRO A 181 -16.63 -14.07 -8.40
C PRO A 181 -17.06 -15.52 -8.14
N VAL A 182 -18.32 -15.71 -7.75
CA VAL A 182 -18.91 -16.99 -7.33
C VAL A 182 -18.83 -18.07 -8.43
N GLU A 183 -18.82 -17.67 -9.70
CA GLU A 183 -18.68 -18.57 -10.86
C GLU A 183 -17.34 -19.34 -10.87
N TYR A 184 -16.32 -18.86 -10.15
CA TYR A 184 -15.06 -19.57 -9.94
C TYR A 184 -15.05 -20.44 -8.67
N GLY A 185 -16.18 -20.63 -8.00
CA GLY A 185 -16.31 -21.48 -6.81
C GLY A 185 -16.01 -20.77 -5.49
N PHE A 186 -16.14 -19.44 -5.45
CA PHE A 186 -16.07 -18.62 -4.24
C PHE A 186 -17.49 -18.33 -3.73
N ASP A 187 -18.14 -19.37 -3.19
CA ASP A 187 -19.46 -19.23 -2.58
C ASP A 187 -19.40 -18.52 -1.21
N LEU A 188 -20.58 -18.25 -0.65
CA LEU A 188 -20.71 -17.54 0.62
C LEU A 188 -19.99 -18.26 1.78
N GLU A 189 -20.01 -19.59 1.81
CA GLU A 189 -19.38 -20.37 2.87
C GLU A 189 -17.86 -20.24 2.80
N ARG A 190 -17.28 -20.41 1.61
CA ARG A 190 -15.84 -20.26 1.37
C ARG A 190 -15.36 -18.84 1.67
N VAL A 191 -16.13 -17.83 1.24
CA VAL A 191 -15.80 -16.43 1.53
C VAL A 191 -15.83 -16.15 3.02
N ASN A 192 -16.88 -16.58 3.73
CA ASN A 192 -16.97 -16.36 5.18
C ASN A 192 -15.83 -17.08 5.92
N ALA A 193 -15.49 -18.32 5.55
CA ALA A 193 -14.39 -19.06 6.17
C ALA A 193 -13.05 -18.30 6.06
N PHE A 194 -12.72 -17.80 4.87
CA PHE A 194 -11.51 -17.00 4.67
C PHE A 194 -11.53 -15.69 5.46
N MET A 195 -12.65 -14.97 5.47
CA MET A 195 -12.77 -13.73 6.23
C MET A 195 -12.67 -13.96 7.74
N ASP A 196 -13.30 -15.01 8.28
CA ASP A 196 -13.22 -15.36 9.69
C ASP A 196 -11.78 -15.71 10.11
N ASP A 197 -11.09 -16.53 9.31
CA ASP A 197 -9.72 -16.93 9.57
C ASP A 197 -8.73 -15.76 9.49
N THR A 198 -8.93 -14.83 8.56
CA THR A 198 -8.08 -13.64 8.43
C THR A 198 -8.31 -12.66 9.59
N PHE A 199 -9.55 -12.44 10.02
CA PHE A 199 -9.84 -11.64 11.21
C PHE A 199 -9.27 -12.27 12.47
N GLN A 200 -9.40 -13.60 12.64
CA GLN A 200 -8.82 -14.31 13.78
C GLN A 200 -7.29 -14.16 13.81
N PHE A 201 -6.64 -14.29 12.66
CA PHE A 201 -5.19 -14.10 12.56
C PHE A 201 -4.78 -12.66 12.92
N LEU A 202 -5.40 -11.66 12.29
CA LEU A 202 -5.05 -10.26 12.49
C LEU A 202 -5.30 -9.78 13.94
N ALA A 203 -6.31 -10.32 14.61
CA ALA A 203 -6.62 -9.98 16.01
C ALA A 203 -5.53 -10.40 17.01
N GLY A 204 -4.66 -11.35 16.64
CA GLY A 204 -3.57 -11.85 17.49
C GLY A 204 -2.17 -11.71 16.88
N ALA A 205 -2.04 -11.03 15.73
CA ALA A 205 -0.75 -10.87 15.06
C ALA A 205 0.07 -9.78 15.74
N GLU A 206 1.19 -10.16 16.34
CA GLU A 206 2.15 -9.25 16.97
C GLU A 206 3.56 -9.55 16.42
N ASP A 207 4.39 -8.50 16.30
CA ASP A 207 5.80 -8.70 15.98
C ASP A 207 6.46 -9.52 17.09
N VAL A 208 7.29 -10.49 16.70
CA VAL A 208 8.14 -11.19 17.67
C VAL A 208 9.21 -10.21 18.16
N THR A 209 9.20 -9.95 19.47
CA THR A 209 10.17 -9.09 20.17
C THR A 209 11.58 -9.66 20.18
#